data_AF-A0AAE1VJV3-F1
#
_entry.id   AF-A0AAE1VJV3-F1
#
_cell.length_a   1.000
_cell.length_b   1.000
_cell.length_c   1.000
_cell.angle_alpha   90.00
_cell.angle_beta   90.00
_cell.angle_gamma   90.00
#
_symmetry.space_group_name_H-M   'P 1'
#
loop_
_entity.id
_entity.type
_entity.pdbx_description
1 polymer ?
#
loop_
_entity_poly.entity_id
_entity_poly.type
_entity_poly.pdbx_seq_one_letter_code
_entity_poly.pdbx_strand_id
1 'polypeptide(L)'
;MGRQPLVIVADAELCREVGIKKFKDIPNRSIPSPIAASPLHQKGLFFTRDSRWSTMRNTILSVYQPSYLAKLVPIMQSFIESATKNLDSQGDVTFSDLSLKLATDVIGKAAFGVDFGLSKPISDKMNHHQDDNEQLLAGSATTSFTLSSIIYLVACHPEVEQKLLAEIDAFGPDDHIPTANDLQKKFPYLDQVIKEATRCYIVSPLVARETSAVVEIGGYKLPKGTWVWLAIGVLAKDPKNFPEPEKFKPERYDPNCAEEKQRHP
;
A
#
# COMPACT_ATOMS: atom_id res chain seq x y z
N MET A 1 -11.01 -16.21 -17.89
CA MET A 1 -11.45 -17.29 -16.97
C MET A 1 -12.06 -18.38 -17.82
N GLY A 2 -11.60 -19.63 -17.64
CA GLY A 2 -11.99 -20.80 -18.43
C GLY A 2 -12.36 -21.94 -17.49
N ARG A 3 -11.70 -23.10 -17.59
CA ARG A 3 -11.96 -24.28 -16.73
C ARG A 3 -11.45 -24.17 -15.28
N GLN A 4 -10.92 -23.01 -14.89
CA GLN A 4 -10.32 -22.79 -13.58
C GLN A 4 -11.39 -22.42 -12.56
N PRO A 5 -11.70 -23.26 -11.55
CA PRO A 5 -12.65 -22.91 -10.50
C PRO A 5 -12.14 -21.74 -9.67
N LEU A 6 -13.04 -20.80 -9.39
CA LEU A 6 -12.79 -19.57 -8.62
C LEU A 6 -13.94 -19.34 -7.63
N VAL A 7 -13.57 -19.06 -6.38
CA VAL A 7 -14.47 -18.65 -5.30
C VAL A 7 -14.04 -17.26 -4.84
N ILE A 8 -15.00 -16.35 -4.68
CA ILE A 8 -14.80 -15.02 -4.10
C ILE A 8 -15.35 -15.04 -2.67
N VAL A 9 -14.52 -14.66 -1.71
CA VAL A 9 -14.86 -14.56 -0.29
C VAL A 9 -15.02 -13.09 0.07
N ALA A 10 -16.24 -12.70 0.45
CA ALA A 10 -16.59 -11.32 0.80
C ALA A 10 -17.24 -11.24 2.19
N ASP A 11 -16.88 -12.18 3.08
CA ASP A 11 -17.26 -12.19 4.50
C ASP A 11 -16.00 -12.03 5.35
N ALA A 12 -16.04 -11.20 6.39
CA ALA A 12 -14.86 -10.85 7.18
C ALA A 12 -14.26 -12.05 7.93
N GLU A 13 -15.11 -12.90 8.51
CA GLU A 13 -14.66 -14.08 9.25
C GLU A 13 -14.11 -15.15 8.33
N LEU A 14 -14.72 -15.34 7.15
CA LEU A 14 -14.16 -16.24 6.12
C LEU A 14 -12.86 -15.70 5.53
N CYS A 15 -12.73 -14.38 5.32
CA CYS A 15 -11.48 -13.76 4.91
C CYS A 15 -10.37 -14.01 5.93
N ARG A 16 -10.69 -13.90 7.23
CA ARG A 16 -9.78 -14.25 8.33
C ARG A 16 -9.44 -15.74 8.34
N GLU A 17 -10.43 -16.60 8.13
CA GLU A 17 -10.23 -18.05 8.04
C GLU A 17 -9.21 -18.40 6.95
N VAL A 18 -9.42 -17.91 5.73
CA VAL A 18 -8.54 -18.18 4.59
C VAL A 18 -7.18 -17.50 4.74
N GLY A 19 -7.16 -16.22 5.09
CA GLY A 19 -5.95 -15.40 5.13
C GLY A 19 -5.02 -15.70 6.30
N ILE A 20 -5.56 -16.23 7.41
CA ILE A 20 -4.81 -16.44 8.66
C ILE A 20 -4.89 -17.90 9.10
N LYS A 21 -6.09 -18.41 9.41
CA LYS A 21 -6.26 -19.73 10.05
C LYS A 21 -5.82 -20.89 9.13
N LYS A 22 -6.12 -20.79 7.84
CA LYS A 22 -5.86 -21.81 6.81
C LYS A 22 -4.77 -21.42 5.81
N PHE A 23 -3.95 -20.42 6.15
CA PHE A 23 -2.89 -19.94 5.25
C PHE A 23 -1.94 -21.05 4.81
N LYS A 24 -1.64 -22.02 5.69
CA LYS A 24 -0.73 -23.16 5.37
C LYS A 24 -1.28 -24.07 4.26
N ASP A 25 -2.60 -24.18 4.14
CA ASP A 25 -3.28 -25.00 3.13
C ASP A 25 -3.56 -24.24 1.83
N ILE A 26 -3.35 -22.91 1.85
CA ILE A 26 -3.59 -22.01 0.73
C ILE A 26 -2.45 -20.96 0.64
N PRO A 27 -1.16 -21.38 0.63
CA PRO A 27 -0.03 -20.45 0.79
C PRO A 27 0.28 -19.66 -0.49
N ASN A 28 -0.10 -20.21 -1.64
CA ASN A 28 0.29 -19.69 -2.94
C ASN A 28 -0.74 -18.70 -3.49
N ARG A 29 -0.29 -17.75 -4.31
CA ARG A 29 -1.17 -16.86 -5.07
C ARG A 29 -1.62 -17.54 -6.35
N SER A 30 -2.89 -17.32 -6.73
CA SER A 30 -3.34 -17.67 -8.07
C SER A 30 -2.66 -16.77 -9.12
N ILE A 31 -2.30 -17.34 -10.27
CA ILE A 31 -1.56 -16.62 -11.32
C ILE A 31 -2.46 -16.45 -12.56
N PRO A 32 -2.88 -15.22 -12.89
CA PRO A 32 -3.60 -14.95 -14.14
C PRO A 32 -2.78 -15.31 -15.38
N SER A 33 -3.45 -15.78 -16.44
CA SER A 33 -2.80 -16.23 -17.68
C SER A 33 -1.80 -15.24 -18.30
N PRO A 34 -2.04 -13.92 -18.32
CA PRO A 34 -1.07 -12.96 -18.88
C PRO A 34 0.27 -12.94 -18.12
N ILE A 35 0.23 -13.18 -16.81
CA ILE A 35 1.41 -13.18 -15.93
C ILE A 35 2.07 -14.56 -15.93
N ALA A 36 1.29 -15.61 -16.10
CA ALA A 36 1.77 -16.99 -16.10
C ALA A 36 2.83 -17.26 -17.18
N ALA A 37 2.83 -16.51 -18.28
CA ALA A 37 3.83 -16.67 -19.34
C ALA A 37 5.13 -15.86 -19.11
N SER A 38 5.19 -14.99 -18.10
CA SER A 38 6.33 -14.09 -17.87
C SER A 38 7.40 -14.74 -16.96
N PRO A 39 8.62 -15.02 -17.47
CA PRO A 39 9.69 -15.60 -16.64
C PRO A 39 10.15 -14.69 -15.51
N LEU A 40 10.01 -13.37 -15.67
CA LEU A 40 10.34 -12.37 -14.66
C LEU A 40 9.45 -12.54 -13.42
N HIS A 41 8.13 -12.50 -13.62
CA HIS A 41 7.14 -12.64 -12.55
C HIS A 41 7.19 -14.01 -11.87
N GLN A 42 7.43 -15.10 -12.62
CA GLN A 42 7.54 -16.44 -12.04
C GLN A 42 8.74 -16.60 -11.08
N LYS A 43 9.82 -15.85 -11.30
CA LYS A 43 11.01 -15.87 -10.45
C LYS A 43 10.95 -14.82 -9.33
N GLY A 44 10.03 -13.87 -9.42
CA GLY A 44 9.80 -12.80 -8.47
C GLY A 44 9.05 -13.23 -7.21
N LEU A 45 9.09 -12.40 -6.18
CA LEU A 45 8.52 -12.71 -4.86
C LEU A 45 7.01 -12.92 -4.90
N PHE A 46 6.27 -12.24 -5.78
CA PHE A 46 4.81 -12.29 -5.77
C PHE A 46 4.23 -13.63 -6.25
N PHE A 47 4.88 -14.29 -7.22
CA PHE A 47 4.36 -15.50 -7.84
C PHE A 47 5.27 -16.73 -7.71
N THR A 48 6.44 -16.56 -7.10
CA THR A 48 7.19 -17.71 -6.56
C THR A 48 6.31 -18.47 -5.57
N ARG A 49 6.47 -19.79 -5.51
CA ARG A 49 5.61 -20.70 -4.75
C ARG A 49 6.38 -21.41 -3.63
N ASP A 50 5.62 -21.90 -2.65
CA ASP A 50 6.06 -22.85 -1.64
C ASP A 50 7.32 -22.42 -0.85
N SER A 51 8.26 -23.34 -0.62
CA SER A 51 9.48 -23.09 0.16
C SER A 51 10.35 -21.99 -0.45
N ARG A 52 10.39 -21.86 -1.77
CA ARG A 52 11.15 -20.81 -2.44
C ARG A 52 10.59 -19.42 -2.11
N TRP A 53 9.27 -19.28 -2.03
CA TRP A 53 8.63 -18.03 -1.60
C TRP A 53 8.99 -17.71 -0.15
N SER A 54 8.88 -18.69 0.74
CA SER A 54 9.24 -18.53 2.15
C SER A 54 10.69 -18.08 2.31
N THR A 55 11.64 -18.71 1.59
CA THR A 55 13.05 -18.33 1.59
C THR A 55 13.25 -16.90 1.09
N MET A 56 12.71 -16.55 -0.08
CA MET A 56 12.85 -15.19 -0.64
C MET A 56 12.25 -14.13 0.27
N ARG A 57 11.06 -14.38 0.83
CA ARG A 57 10.41 -13.48 1.78
C ARG A 57 11.31 -13.25 2.99
N ASN A 58 11.82 -14.32 3.60
CA ASN A 58 12.65 -14.23 4.78
C ASN A 58 13.96 -13.48 4.54
N THR A 59 14.55 -13.58 3.33
CA THR A 59 15.73 -12.80 2.95
C THR A 59 15.46 -11.29 2.95
N ILE A 60 14.26 -10.86 2.52
CA ILE A 60 13.92 -9.44 2.38
C ILE A 60 13.40 -8.82 3.69
N LEU A 61 12.91 -9.63 4.65
CA LEU A 61 12.34 -9.13 5.92
C LEU A 61 13.29 -8.25 6.73
N SER A 62 14.60 -8.42 6.58
CA SER A 62 15.61 -7.60 7.27
C SER A 62 15.58 -6.12 6.84
N VAL A 63 15.19 -5.84 5.59
CA VAL A 63 15.11 -4.47 5.03
C VAL A 63 13.93 -3.69 5.63
N TYR A 64 12.93 -4.40 6.18
CA TYR A 64 11.75 -3.78 6.79
C TYR A 64 11.82 -3.67 8.32
N GLN A 65 13.00 -3.87 8.92
CA GLN A 65 13.16 -3.67 10.35
C GLN A 65 13.02 -2.18 10.72
N PRO A 66 12.40 -1.84 11.88
CA PRO A 66 12.18 -0.44 12.27
C PRO A 66 13.45 0.41 12.27
N SER A 67 14.58 -0.16 12.70
CA SER A 67 15.87 0.52 12.73
C SER A 67 16.44 0.83 11.34
N TYR A 68 16.11 0.04 10.31
CA TYR A 68 16.47 0.32 8.93
C TYR A 68 15.52 1.37 8.32
N LEU A 69 14.21 1.20 8.52
CA LEU A 69 13.20 2.15 8.04
C LEU A 69 13.43 3.56 8.60
N ALA A 70 13.82 3.68 9.87
CA ALA A 70 14.14 4.96 10.48
C ALA A 70 15.29 5.70 9.76
N LYS A 71 16.26 4.96 9.18
CA LYS A 71 17.36 5.54 8.40
C LYS A 71 16.93 6.03 7.02
N LEU A 72 15.75 5.61 6.53
CA LEU A 72 15.21 6.06 5.26
C LEU A 72 14.53 7.44 5.37
N VAL A 73 14.17 7.89 6.57
CA VAL A 73 13.48 9.18 6.77
C VAL A 73 14.26 10.36 6.18
N PRO A 74 15.57 10.56 6.47
CA PRO A 74 16.34 11.64 5.85
C PRO A 74 16.47 11.50 4.33
N ILE A 75 16.49 10.26 3.81
CA ILE A 75 16.55 10.00 2.36
C ILE A 75 15.25 10.47 1.71
N MET A 76 14.11 10.06 2.26
CA MET A 76 12.79 10.49 1.78
C MET A 76 12.65 12.00 1.82
N GLN A 77 13.10 12.65 2.91
CA GLN A 77 13.09 14.09 3.04
C GLN A 77 13.86 14.79 1.91
N SER A 78 15.07 14.33 1.57
CA SER A 78 15.85 14.95 0.49
C SER A 78 15.15 14.90 -0.87
N PHE A 79 14.40 13.82 -1.15
CA PHE A 79 13.62 13.71 -2.38
C PHE A 79 12.37 14.58 -2.34
N ILE A 80 11.71 14.70 -1.18
CA ILE A 80 10.56 15.59 -0.97
C ILE A 80 10.99 17.04 -1.22
N GLU A 81 12.09 17.51 -0.61
CA GLU A 81 12.63 18.86 -0.81
C GLU A 81 13.00 19.14 -2.27
N SER A 82 13.57 18.15 -2.96
CA SER A 82 13.84 18.28 -4.39
C SER A 82 12.55 18.35 -5.22
N ALA A 83 11.54 17.56 -4.86
CA ALA A 83 10.27 17.49 -5.56
C ALA A 83 9.45 18.78 -5.37
N THR A 84 9.45 19.35 -4.17
CA THR A 84 8.68 20.57 -3.83
C THR A 84 9.24 21.83 -4.48
N LYS A 85 10.55 21.90 -4.76
CA LYS A 85 11.13 22.98 -5.60
C LYS A 85 10.47 23.08 -6.99
N ASN A 86 9.91 21.98 -7.50
CA ASN A 86 9.17 21.98 -8.75
C ASN A 86 7.74 22.51 -8.62
N LEU A 87 7.22 22.67 -7.39
CA LEU A 87 5.88 23.22 -7.12
C LEU A 87 5.89 24.75 -7.15
N ASP A 88 7.00 25.37 -6.71
CA ASP A 88 7.14 26.84 -6.68
C ASP A 88 7.30 27.47 -8.08
N SER A 89 7.53 26.63 -9.11
CA SER A 89 7.86 27.05 -10.47
C SER A 89 6.76 26.67 -11.48
N GLN A 90 5.69 27.47 -11.48
CA GLN A 90 4.65 27.65 -12.53
C GLN A 90 3.63 26.52 -12.79
N GLY A 91 2.35 26.86 -12.58
CA GLY A 91 1.20 26.23 -13.23
C GLY A 91 0.55 25.08 -12.46
N ASP A 92 -0.50 24.52 -13.05
CA ASP A 92 -1.18 23.34 -12.51
C ASP A 92 -0.23 22.13 -12.54
N VAL A 93 -0.18 21.39 -11.42
CA VAL A 93 0.66 20.20 -11.28
C VAL A 93 -0.20 18.95 -11.29
N THR A 94 0.10 18.01 -12.19
CA THR A 94 -0.44 16.65 -12.12
C THR A 94 0.19 15.90 -10.95
N PHE A 95 -0.47 15.94 -9.78
CA PHE A 95 0.09 15.40 -8.54
C PHE A 95 0.42 13.89 -8.60
N SER A 96 -0.32 13.10 -9.38
CA SER A 96 -0.03 11.67 -9.59
C SER A 96 1.31 11.42 -10.27
N ASP A 97 1.69 12.29 -11.23
CA ASP A 97 2.97 12.19 -11.92
C ASP A 97 4.12 12.60 -11.00
N LEU A 98 3.92 13.64 -10.19
CA LEU A 98 4.87 14.05 -9.17
C LEU A 98 5.09 12.93 -8.14
N SER A 99 4.01 12.37 -7.63
CA SER A 99 4.03 11.27 -6.64
C SER A 99 4.67 10.01 -7.20
N LEU A 100 4.46 9.70 -8.49
CA LEU A 100 5.09 8.54 -9.14
C LEU A 100 6.60 8.73 -9.27
N LYS A 101 7.06 9.91 -9.70
CA LYS A 101 8.48 10.23 -9.79
C LYS A 101 9.15 10.17 -8.42
N LEU A 102 8.55 10.82 -7.42
CA LEU A 102 9.02 10.81 -6.04
C LEU A 102 9.12 9.37 -5.49
N ALA A 103 8.05 8.58 -5.59
CA ALA A 103 8.06 7.21 -5.09
C ALA A 103 9.08 6.31 -5.81
N THR A 104 9.32 6.56 -7.10
CA THR A 104 10.32 5.84 -7.91
C THR A 104 11.75 6.15 -7.48
N ASP A 105 12.07 7.41 -7.23
CA ASP A 105 13.39 7.78 -6.71
C ASP A 105 13.61 7.24 -5.29
N VAL A 106 12.59 7.34 -4.43
CA VAL A 106 12.67 6.83 -3.05
C VAL A 106 12.93 5.33 -3.04
N ILE A 107 12.15 4.52 -3.77
CA ILE A 107 12.38 3.07 -3.80
C ILE A 107 13.67 2.72 -4.56
N GLY A 108 14.02 3.48 -5.61
CA GLY A 108 15.31 3.40 -6.29
C GLY A 108 16.48 3.48 -5.31
N LYS A 109 16.44 4.52 -4.46
CA LYS A 109 17.50 4.78 -3.50
C LYS A 109 17.49 3.79 -2.35
N ALA A 110 16.30 3.49 -1.81
CA ALA A 110 16.16 2.64 -0.64
C ALA A 110 16.46 1.16 -0.95
N ALA A 111 15.98 0.64 -2.08
CA ALA A 111 16.12 -0.78 -2.43
C ALA A 111 17.39 -1.07 -3.24
N PHE A 112 17.81 -0.13 -4.10
CA PHE A 112 18.90 -0.37 -5.08
C PHE A 112 20.10 0.56 -4.89
N GLY A 113 20.00 1.58 -4.03
CA GLY A 113 21.05 2.60 -3.87
C GLY A 113 21.14 3.60 -5.01
N VAL A 114 20.21 3.54 -5.99
CA VAL A 114 20.21 4.35 -7.22
C VAL A 114 19.30 5.56 -7.06
N ASP A 115 19.81 6.74 -7.38
CA ASP A 115 18.99 7.95 -7.55
C ASP A 115 18.74 8.12 -9.06
N PHE A 116 17.48 7.99 -9.50
CA PHE A 116 17.12 8.13 -10.91
C PHE A 116 16.93 9.61 -11.32
N GLY A 117 16.90 10.54 -10.37
CA GLY A 117 16.75 11.97 -10.61
C GLY A 117 15.40 12.37 -11.21
N LEU A 118 14.35 11.57 -11.05
CA LEU A 118 13.03 11.82 -11.63
C LEU A 118 12.28 12.98 -10.95
N SER A 119 12.57 13.21 -9.67
CA SER A 119 12.02 14.28 -8.83
C SER A 119 12.83 15.57 -8.89
N LYS A 120 13.95 15.60 -9.62
CA LYS A 120 14.79 16.79 -9.77
C LYS A 120 14.18 17.81 -10.73
N PRO A 121 14.50 19.10 -10.58
CA PRO A 121 14.11 20.14 -11.53
C PRO A 121 14.48 19.79 -12.97
N ILE A 122 13.68 20.27 -13.92
CA ILE A 122 13.85 19.99 -15.35
C ILE A 122 15.25 20.41 -15.83
N SER A 123 15.87 21.43 -15.22
CA SER A 123 17.24 21.87 -15.50
C SER A 123 18.31 20.81 -15.21
N ASP A 124 18.03 19.87 -14.31
CA ASP A 124 19.00 18.96 -13.71
C ASP A 124 18.79 17.50 -14.16
N LYS A 125 17.88 17.25 -15.11
CA LYS A 125 17.54 15.90 -15.57
C LYS A 125 18.64 15.33 -16.49
N MET A 126 19.24 14.22 -16.08
CA MET A 126 19.99 13.34 -16.98
C MET A 126 19.04 12.32 -17.63
N ASN A 127 19.27 12.00 -18.91
CA ASN A 127 18.52 10.97 -19.63
C ASN A 127 18.82 9.59 -19.03
N HIS A 128 17.86 9.02 -18.29
CA HIS A 128 17.96 7.66 -17.76
C HIS A 128 17.02 6.69 -18.49
N HIS A 129 17.55 5.49 -18.75
CA HIS A 129 16.77 4.35 -19.23
C HIS A 129 15.92 3.79 -18.07
N GLN A 130 14.64 3.54 -18.34
CA GLN A 130 13.72 2.91 -17.40
C GLN A 130 14.07 1.43 -17.28
N ASP A 131 14.66 1.01 -16.16
CA ASP A 131 14.91 -0.42 -15.89
C ASP A 131 13.64 -1.08 -15.32
N ASP A 132 13.15 -2.12 -16.01
CA ASP A 132 11.94 -2.87 -15.66
C ASP A 132 12.16 -3.84 -14.47
N ASN A 133 12.29 -3.30 -13.26
CA ASN A 133 12.37 -4.09 -12.02
C ASN A 133 11.00 -4.24 -11.33
N GLU A 134 10.58 -5.47 -11.03
CA GLU A 134 9.26 -5.75 -10.40
C GLU A 134 9.08 -5.06 -9.04
N GLN A 135 10.16 -4.94 -8.25
CA GLN A 135 10.15 -4.27 -6.94
C GLN A 135 10.01 -2.74 -7.07
N LEU A 136 10.59 -2.17 -8.12
CA LEU A 136 10.45 -0.75 -8.48
C LEU A 136 9.00 -0.46 -8.87
N LEU A 137 8.42 -1.27 -9.76
CA LEU A 137 7.02 -1.14 -10.17
C LEU A 137 6.04 -1.29 -9.00
N ALA A 138 6.27 -2.28 -8.13
CA ALA A 138 5.40 -2.53 -6.98
C ALA A 138 5.47 -1.42 -5.91
N GLY A 139 6.66 -0.89 -5.61
CA GLY A 139 6.83 0.16 -4.61
C GLY A 139 6.34 1.54 -5.09
N SER A 140 6.63 1.89 -6.35
CA SER A 140 6.33 3.23 -6.87
C SER A 140 4.85 3.45 -7.13
N ALA A 141 4.20 2.55 -7.88
CA ALA A 141 2.84 2.75 -8.35
C ALA A 141 1.83 2.71 -7.18
N THR A 142 2.03 1.81 -6.22
CA THR A 142 1.16 1.67 -5.04
C THR A 142 1.24 2.89 -4.13
N THR A 143 2.46 3.39 -3.88
CA THR A 143 2.69 4.60 -3.08
C THR A 143 2.13 5.84 -3.78
N SER A 144 2.37 6.00 -5.09
CA SER A 144 1.84 7.13 -5.85
C SER A 144 0.31 7.18 -5.87
N PHE A 145 -0.34 6.04 -6.09
CA PHE A 145 -1.80 5.96 -6.03
C PHE A 145 -2.33 6.32 -4.63
N THR A 146 -1.66 5.83 -3.58
CA THR A 146 -2.04 6.11 -2.19
C THR A 146 -1.92 7.60 -1.88
N LEU A 147 -0.78 8.23 -2.21
CA LEU A 147 -0.57 9.67 -2.02
C LEU A 147 -1.60 10.49 -2.80
N SER A 148 -1.84 10.14 -4.06
CA SER A 148 -2.83 10.83 -4.91
C SER A 148 -4.25 10.72 -4.33
N SER A 149 -4.61 9.54 -3.82
CA SER A 149 -5.92 9.31 -3.18
C SER A 149 -6.08 10.12 -1.90
N ILE A 150 -5.03 10.21 -1.08
CA ILE A 150 -5.02 11.02 0.14
C ILE A 150 -5.23 12.50 -0.21
N ILE A 151 -4.41 13.06 -1.11
CA ILE A 151 -4.52 14.49 -1.47
C ILE A 151 -5.86 14.81 -2.12
N TYR A 152 -6.37 13.95 -3.01
CA TYR A 152 -7.70 14.12 -3.59
C TYR A 152 -8.80 14.16 -2.51
N LEU A 153 -8.78 13.20 -1.58
CA LEU A 153 -9.79 13.15 -0.52
C LEU A 153 -9.68 14.35 0.43
N VAL A 154 -8.47 14.75 0.82
CA VAL A 154 -8.27 15.93 1.69
C VAL A 154 -8.75 17.20 0.99
N ALA A 155 -8.40 17.42 -0.28
CA ALA A 155 -8.82 18.60 -1.04
C ALA A 155 -10.34 18.68 -1.25
N CYS A 156 -11.06 17.55 -1.21
CA CYS A 156 -12.52 17.52 -1.26
C CYS A 156 -13.20 17.74 0.10
N HIS A 157 -12.45 17.78 1.21
CA HIS A 157 -12.99 17.86 2.58
C HIS A 157 -12.25 18.93 3.40
N PRO A 158 -12.61 20.22 3.27
CA PRO A 158 -11.91 21.33 3.92
C PRO A 158 -11.80 21.21 5.44
N GLU A 159 -12.77 20.58 6.10
CA GLU A 159 -12.74 20.31 7.54
C GLU A 159 -11.65 19.32 7.93
N VAL A 160 -11.38 18.32 7.08
CA VAL A 160 -10.29 17.37 7.28
C VAL A 160 -8.96 18.06 7.01
N GLU A 161 -8.87 18.83 5.93
CA GLU A 161 -7.69 19.63 5.59
C GLU A 161 -7.28 20.56 6.73
N GLN A 162 -8.23 21.36 7.25
CA GLN A 162 -7.95 22.31 8.34
C GLN A 162 -7.42 21.59 9.59
N LYS A 163 -8.00 20.45 9.96
CA LYS A 163 -7.59 19.69 11.13
C LYS A 163 -6.23 19.00 10.92
N LEU A 164 -5.96 18.54 9.70
CA LEU A 164 -4.67 17.95 9.32
C LEU A 164 -3.55 19.01 9.33
N LEU A 165 -3.77 20.16 8.72
CA LEU A 165 -2.82 21.28 8.74
C LEU A 165 -2.55 21.75 10.17
N ALA A 166 -3.58 21.87 11.02
CA ALA A 166 -3.39 22.23 12.42
C ALA A 166 -2.51 21.22 13.20
N GLU A 167 -2.61 19.91 12.90
CA GLU A 167 -1.72 18.90 13.49
C GLU A 167 -0.28 19.03 12.98
N ILE A 168 -0.11 19.27 11.67
CA ILE A 168 1.20 19.45 11.03
C ILE A 168 1.88 20.72 11.55
N ASP A 169 1.19 21.85 11.59
CA ASP A 169 1.70 23.14 12.05
C ASP A 169 2.05 23.12 13.54
N ALA A 170 1.35 22.31 14.34
CA ALA A 170 1.63 22.14 15.76
C ALA A 170 2.90 21.32 16.05
N PHE A 171 3.47 20.63 15.05
CA PHE A 171 4.64 19.78 15.25
C PHE A 171 5.91 20.58 15.57
N GLY A 172 6.13 21.70 14.89
CA GLY A 172 7.34 22.51 15.03
C GLY A 172 7.55 23.47 13.85
N PRO A 173 8.69 24.19 13.84
CA PRO A 173 9.04 25.09 12.73
C PRO A 173 9.30 24.32 11.43
N ASP A 174 9.19 25.01 10.29
CA ASP A 174 9.27 24.44 8.94
C ASP A 174 10.57 23.67 8.63
N ASP A 175 11.67 24.00 9.31
CA ASP A 175 12.97 23.35 9.16
C ASP A 175 13.13 22.08 10.02
N HIS A 176 12.15 21.78 10.89
CA HIS A 176 12.19 20.64 11.78
C HIS A 176 11.67 19.37 11.09
N ILE A 177 12.58 18.56 10.57
CA ILE A 177 12.25 17.28 9.94
C ILE A 177 11.83 16.25 11.01
N PRO A 178 10.65 15.63 10.91
CA PRO A 178 10.20 14.64 11.88
C PRO A 178 11.08 13.38 11.87
N THR A 179 11.42 12.86 13.05
CA THR A 179 12.07 11.55 13.16
C THR A 179 11.04 10.43 12.94
N ALA A 180 11.52 9.19 12.72
CA ALA A 180 10.63 8.03 12.64
C ALA A 180 9.76 7.84 13.89
N ASN A 181 10.27 8.19 15.08
CA ASN A 181 9.49 8.12 16.31
C ASN A 181 8.44 9.23 16.39
N ASP A 182 8.72 10.42 15.85
CA ASP A 182 7.75 11.50 15.75
C ASP A 182 6.61 11.12 14.80
N LEU A 183 6.94 10.63 13.59
CA LEU A 183 5.97 10.12 12.61
C LEU A 183 5.02 9.09 13.20
N GLN A 184 5.50 8.24 14.12
CA GLN A 184 4.68 7.22 14.77
C GLN A 184 3.78 7.75 15.90
N LYS A 185 4.19 8.81 16.60
CA LYS A 185 3.59 9.20 17.88
C LYS A 185 2.92 10.56 17.90
N LYS A 186 3.31 11.46 16.98
CA LYS A 186 2.93 12.87 17.01
C LYS A 186 1.96 13.27 15.90
N PHE A 187 1.61 12.36 15.00
CA PHE A 187 0.66 12.61 13.91
C PHE A 187 -0.52 11.62 13.93
N PRO A 188 -1.25 11.48 15.05
CA PRO A 188 -2.37 10.54 15.14
C PRO A 188 -3.50 10.82 14.16
N TYR A 189 -3.76 12.07 13.78
CA TYR A 189 -4.81 12.42 12.83
C TYR A 189 -4.37 12.18 11.38
N LEU A 190 -3.11 12.44 11.03
CA LEU A 190 -2.54 12.01 9.74
C LEU A 190 -2.66 10.49 9.56
N ASP A 191 -2.38 9.69 10.59
CA ASP A 191 -2.56 8.22 10.54
C ASP A 191 -4.03 7.83 10.28
N GLN A 192 -4.99 8.51 10.92
CA GLN A 192 -6.42 8.35 10.66
C GLN A 192 -6.79 8.68 9.20
N VAL A 193 -6.27 9.78 8.67
CA VAL A 193 -6.48 10.22 7.29
C VAL A 193 -5.93 9.19 6.30
N ILE A 194 -4.72 8.68 6.52
CA ILE A 194 -4.10 7.66 5.67
C ILE A 194 -4.93 6.36 5.69
N LYS A 195 -5.36 5.92 6.87
CA LYS A 195 -6.19 4.71 7.02
C LYS A 195 -7.53 4.84 6.31
N GLU A 196 -8.22 5.97 6.49
CA GLU A 196 -9.51 6.19 5.83
C GLU A 196 -9.39 6.38 4.32
N ALA A 197 -8.33 7.04 3.86
CA ALA A 197 -8.08 7.20 2.42
C ALA A 197 -7.82 5.83 1.76
N THR A 198 -7.01 4.99 2.41
CA THR A 198 -6.74 3.63 1.92
C THR A 198 -7.95 2.71 2.01
N ARG A 199 -8.89 2.92 2.95
CA ARG A 199 -10.20 2.24 2.96
C ARG A 199 -11.07 2.67 1.77
N CYS A 200 -11.17 3.97 1.51
CA CYS A 200 -11.97 4.52 0.41
C CYS A 200 -11.44 4.06 -0.96
N TYR A 201 -10.12 4.13 -1.13
CA TYR A 201 -9.41 3.78 -2.36
C TYR A 201 -8.32 2.72 -2.09
N ILE A 202 -8.76 1.47 -2.02
CA ILE A 202 -7.84 0.33 -1.85
C ILE A 202 -7.07 0.06 -3.15
N VAL A 203 -5.75 0.15 -3.10
CA VAL A 203 -4.83 -0.16 -4.21
C VAL A 203 -4.99 -1.59 -4.72
N SER A 204 -5.19 -2.55 -3.82
CA SER A 204 -5.31 -3.98 -4.13
C SER A 204 -6.58 -4.57 -3.49
N PRO A 205 -7.76 -4.47 -4.14
CA PRO A 205 -9.05 -4.82 -3.52
C PRO A 205 -9.28 -6.34 -3.41
N LEU A 206 -8.43 -7.14 -4.05
CA LEU A 206 -8.51 -8.60 -4.08
C LEU A 206 -7.19 -9.23 -3.63
N VAL A 207 -7.26 -10.10 -2.63
CA VAL A 207 -6.12 -10.95 -2.24
C VAL A 207 -6.31 -12.32 -2.86
N ALA A 208 -5.54 -12.60 -3.90
CA ALA A 208 -5.66 -13.81 -4.69
C ALA A 208 -4.86 -14.97 -4.06
N ARG A 209 -5.51 -16.12 -3.89
CA ARG A 209 -4.95 -17.35 -3.33
C ARG A 209 -5.36 -18.58 -4.12
N GLU A 210 -4.63 -19.68 -3.93
CA GLU A 210 -4.86 -20.97 -4.57
C GLU A 210 -4.69 -22.11 -3.56
N THR A 211 -5.70 -22.99 -3.46
CA THR A 211 -5.68 -24.14 -2.54
C THR A 211 -4.59 -25.14 -2.95
N SER A 212 -3.69 -25.51 -2.04
CA SER A 212 -2.63 -26.50 -2.30
C SER A 212 -3.09 -27.96 -2.08
N ALA A 213 -4.20 -28.15 -1.36
CA ALA A 213 -4.86 -29.41 -1.08
C ALA A 213 -6.39 -29.24 -1.14
N VAL A 214 -7.15 -30.30 -0.82
CA VAL A 214 -8.58 -30.15 -0.54
C VAL A 214 -8.73 -29.40 0.79
N VAL A 215 -9.47 -28.28 0.78
CA VAL A 215 -9.64 -27.42 1.96
C VAL A 215 -11.11 -27.14 2.18
N GLU A 216 -11.58 -27.25 3.42
CA GLU A 216 -12.91 -26.78 3.79
C GLU A 216 -12.85 -25.28 4.10
N ILE A 217 -13.76 -24.44 3.59
CA ILE A 217 -13.85 -23.00 3.91
C ILE A 217 -15.32 -22.67 4.11
N GLY A 218 -15.71 -22.14 5.27
CA GLY A 218 -17.11 -21.83 5.56
C GLY A 218 -18.07 -23.02 5.40
N GLY A 219 -17.61 -24.25 5.67
CA GLY A 219 -18.37 -25.49 5.49
C GLY A 219 -18.38 -26.06 4.06
N TYR A 220 -17.76 -25.38 3.09
CA TYR A 220 -17.65 -25.85 1.71
C TYR A 220 -16.30 -26.53 1.45
N LYS A 221 -16.32 -27.75 0.89
CA LYS A 221 -15.10 -28.45 0.48
C LYS A 221 -14.64 -27.99 -0.89
N LEU A 222 -13.50 -27.31 -0.94
CA LEU A 222 -12.86 -26.84 -2.17
C LEU A 222 -11.78 -27.83 -2.63
N PRO A 223 -11.81 -28.29 -3.90
CA PRO A 223 -10.75 -29.12 -4.46
C PRO A 223 -9.41 -28.38 -4.55
N LYS A 224 -8.30 -29.14 -4.58
CA LYS A 224 -6.97 -28.61 -4.88
C LYS A 224 -6.96 -27.82 -6.20
N GLY A 225 -6.17 -26.75 -6.24
CA GLY A 225 -6.06 -25.85 -7.38
C GLY A 225 -7.19 -24.84 -7.52
N THR A 226 -8.20 -24.84 -6.65
CA THR A 226 -9.26 -23.82 -6.64
C THR A 226 -8.67 -22.45 -6.31
N TRP A 227 -9.04 -21.43 -7.10
CA TRP A 227 -8.70 -20.05 -6.78
C TRP A 227 -9.65 -19.51 -5.72
N VAL A 228 -9.11 -18.88 -4.69
CA VAL A 228 -9.86 -18.27 -3.59
C VAL A 228 -9.44 -16.82 -3.50
N TRP A 229 -10.34 -15.90 -3.82
CA TRP A 229 -10.05 -14.47 -3.86
C TRP A 229 -10.76 -13.78 -2.70
N LEU A 230 -9.99 -13.14 -1.82
CA LEU A 230 -10.53 -12.38 -0.69
C LEU A 230 -10.87 -10.97 -1.16
N ALA A 231 -12.15 -10.63 -1.15
CA ALA A 231 -12.67 -9.34 -1.60
C ALA A 231 -12.62 -8.29 -0.50
N ILE A 232 -11.42 -7.97 -0.03
CA ILE A 232 -11.21 -6.95 1.01
C ILE A 232 -11.73 -5.57 0.60
N GLY A 233 -11.74 -5.27 -0.70
CA GLY A 233 -12.33 -4.04 -1.24
C GLY A 233 -13.84 -3.96 -1.08
N VAL A 234 -14.54 -5.10 -1.09
CA VAL A 234 -15.98 -5.17 -0.81
C VAL A 234 -16.22 -4.97 0.68
N LEU A 235 -15.42 -5.65 1.53
CA LEU A 235 -15.51 -5.52 2.99
C LEU A 235 -15.29 -4.08 3.47
N ALA A 236 -14.35 -3.36 2.86
CA ALA A 236 -14.06 -1.96 3.16
C ALA A 236 -15.21 -0.99 2.83
N LYS A 237 -16.17 -1.44 2.03
CA LYS A 237 -17.37 -0.68 1.62
C LYS A 237 -18.66 -1.28 2.18
N ASP A 238 -18.58 -2.31 3.03
CA ASP A 238 -19.74 -2.95 3.62
C ASP A 238 -20.24 -2.13 4.82
N PRO A 239 -21.48 -1.61 4.80
CA PRO A 239 -22.08 -0.86 5.91
C PRO A 239 -22.09 -1.61 7.25
N LYS A 240 -22.05 -2.95 7.22
CA LYS A 240 -21.97 -3.76 8.45
C LYS A 240 -20.66 -3.57 9.19
N ASN A 241 -19.58 -3.35 8.46
CA ASN A 241 -18.23 -3.16 9.01
C ASN A 241 -17.86 -1.66 9.11
N PHE A 242 -18.36 -0.85 8.17
CA PHE A 242 -18.10 0.58 8.06
C PHE A 242 -19.42 1.34 7.81
N PRO A 243 -20.14 1.78 8.86
CA PRO A 243 -21.38 2.54 8.71
C PRO A 243 -21.17 3.80 7.86
N GLU A 244 -22.07 4.14 6.94
CA GLU A 244 -21.86 5.26 5.97
C GLU A 244 -20.53 5.12 5.18
N PRO A 245 -20.30 3.97 4.52
CA PRO A 245 -18.99 3.62 3.94
C PRO A 245 -18.54 4.53 2.79
N GLU A 246 -19.46 5.28 2.20
CA GLU A 246 -19.21 6.27 1.15
C GLU A 246 -18.63 7.58 1.67
N LYS A 247 -18.77 7.87 2.97
CA LYS A 247 -18.23 9.09 3.58
C LYS A 247 -16.77 8.91 3.94
N PHE A 248 -15.97 9.91 3.60
CA PHE A 248 -14.59 10.03 4.08
C PHE A 248 -14.61 10.60 5.51
N LYS A 249 -14.37 9.74 6.50
CA LYS A 249 -14.42 10.10 7.92
C LYS A 249 -13.19 9.56 8.65
N PRO A 250 -12.07 10.30 8.71
CA PRO A 250 -10.85 9.87 9.41
C PRO A 250 -11.09 9.43 10.86
N GLU A 251 -12.02 10.08 11.57
CA GLU A 251 -12.38 9.81 12.98
C GLU A 251 -12.84 8.36 13.22
N ARG A 252 -13.17 7.62 12.16
CA ARG A 252 -13.42 6.17 12.23
C ARG A 252 -12.25 5.39 12.80
N TYR A 253 -11.03 5.90 12.69
CA TYR A 253 -9.81 5.28 13.19
C TYR A 253 -9.26 5.96 14.45
N ASP A 254 -10.03 6.87 15.07
CA ASP A 254 -9.69 7.39 16.40
C ASP A 254 -9.74 6.23 17.40
N PRO A 255 -8.64 5.91 18.11
CA PRO A 255 -8.60 4.83 19.10
C PRO A 255 -9.67 4.94 20.20
N ASN A 256 -10.21 6.14 20.43
CA ASN A 256 -11.22 6.39 21.43
C ASN A 256 -12.65 6.24 20.91
N CYS A 257 -12.87 6.20 19.59
CA CYS A 257 -14.21 6.13 19.02
C CYS A 257 -14.81 4.72 19.13
N ALA A 258 -16.14 4.65 19.11
CA ALA A 258 -16.85 3.38 19.25
C ALA A 258 -16.62 2.46 18.03
N GLU A 259 -16.53 3.01 16.83
CA GLU A 259 -16.31 2.23 15.61
C GLU A 259 -14.97 1.47 15.67
N GLU A 260 -13.88 2.14 16.01
CA GLU A 260 -12.56 1.49 16.11
C GLU A 260 -12.52 0.46 17.24
N LYS A 261 -13.14 0.75 18.39
CA LYS A 261 -13.20 -0.20 19.51
C LYS A 261 -14.04 -1.45 19.21
N GLN A 262 -15.04 -1.34 18.33
CA GLN A 262 -15.89 -2.46 17.94
C GLN A 262 -15.27 -3.32 16.82
N ARG A 263 -14.39 -2.74 16.00
CA ARG A 263 -13.64 -3.50 15.00
C ARG A 263 -12.73 -4.49 15.74
N HIS A 264 -12.95 -5.77 15.49
CA HIS A 264 -12.16 -6.85 16.09
C HIS A 264 -10.66 -6.62 15.88
N PRO A 265 -9.82 -6.92 16.88
CA PRO A 265 -8.37 -6.89 16.72
C PRO A 265 -7.86 -7.93 15.70
#